data_AF-A0A9Q0ZU62-F1
#
_entry.id   AF-A0A9Q0ZU62-F1
#
_cell.length_a   1.000
_cell.length_b   1.000
_cell.length_c   1.000
_cell.angle_alpha   90.00
_cell.angle_beta   90.00
_cell.angle_gamma   90.00
#
_symmetry.space_group_name_H-M   'P 1'
#
loop_
_entity.id
_entity.type
_entity.pdbx_description
1 polymer ?
#
loop_
_entity_poly.entity_id
_entity_poly.type
_entity_poly.pdbx_seq_one_letter_code
_entity_poly.pdbx_strand_id
1 'polypeptide(L)'
;MGSSLLPSVTASSRIIAVTALCTFWIFSELVAAKHAGITRHYKFDIKLQNVTRLCRTKSIVTVNGQIPGPRIIAREGDRLLIKENGGKQTPRKSSARPCKQEEHRIFLMPTPLMVILDFCITVLPKAPNSTFLMAARPYATGPASFDNTTTAGVLEYDRNPSATNTKSKNKKLPLLKPSLPVFNDTTVATAFVKKIRSLANARFPAKVPRKVDRRFFFTIGLGLLPCSKNNTCQGPNNTMFSASVNNVSFVQPNIALLQSHFLNRSKGVYTTDFPTNPPFKFNYTGTPPSNIMTAKGTKVVAIPFNTSVELVFGSCTAIWKYTPAGA
;
A
#
# COMPACT_ATOMS: atom_id res chain seq x y z
N MET A 1 1.58 48.90 85.57
CA MET A 1 1.80 49.47 84.22
C MET A 1 3.23 49.16 83.82
N GLY A 2 3.47 48.46 82.72
CA GLY A 2 4.84 48.12 82.28
C GLY A 2 4.91 46.87 81.41
N SER A 3 4.53 47.05 80.16
CA SER A 3 4.55 46.24 78.93
C SER A 3 5.47 45.00 78.86
N SER A 4 4.87 43.88 78.41
CA SER A 4 5.51 42.65 77.95
C SER A 4 6.03 42.75 76.52
N LEU A 5 7.25 42.24 76.27
CA LEU A 5 7.87 42.12 74.95
C LEU A 5 7.74 40.68 74.44
N LEU A 6 7.07 40.50 73.29
CA LEU A 6 7.07 39.28 72.47
C LEU A 6 8.14 39.41 71.38
N PRO A 7 8.93 38.35 71.06
CA PRO A 7 9.88 38.40 69.96
C PRO A 7 9.17 38.23 68.61
N SER A 8 9.44 39.16 67.68
CA SER A 8 8.95 39.14 66.31
C SER A 8 9.64 38.03 65.51
N VAL A 9 8.94 36.93 65.28
CA VAL A 9 9.30 35.98 64.24
C VAL A 9 8.72 36.48 62.91
N THR A 10 9.45 36.22 61.81
CA THR A 10 8.94 36.09 60.43
C THR A 10 9.05 37.30 59.48
N ALA A 11 10.12 37.30 58.69
CA ALA A 11 10.09 37.79 57.31
C ALA A 11 10.87 36.85 56.38
N SER A 12 12.05 36.38 56.81
CA SER A 12 12.90 35.45 56.03
C SER A 12 12.28 34.06 55.82
N SER A 13 11.59 33.53 56.83
CA SER A 13 10.97 32.19 56.76
C SER A 13 9.81 32.10 55.77
N ARG A 14 9.04 33.19 55.57
CA ARG A 14 7.93 33.22 54.61
C ARG A 14 8.42 33.27 53.16
N ILE A 15 9.53 33.96 52.89
CA ILE A 15 10.11 34.04 51.54
C ILE A 15 10.65 32.68 51.11
N ILE A 16 11.34 31.96 52.01
CA ILE A 16 11.87 30.62 51.73
C ILE A 16 10.74 29.63 51.45
N ALA A 17 9.64 29.69 52.22
CA ALA A 17 8.47 28.85 52.01
C ALA A 17 7.78 29.12 50.66
N VAL A 18 7.65 30.38 50.26
CA VAL A 18 7.02 30.77 48.98
C VAL A 18 7.92 30.39 47.79
N THR A 19 9.24 30.58 47.89
CA THR A 19 10.17 30.12 46.84
C THR A 19 10.19 28.60 46.73
N ALA A 20 10.15 27.88 47.85
CA ALA A 20 10.09 26.42 47.85
C ALA A 20 8.79 25.91 47.21
N LEU A 21 7.64 26.49 47.56
CA LEU A 21 6.35 26.16 46.94
C LEU A 21 6.33 26.48 45.44
N CYS A 22 6.86 27.63 45.00
CA CYS A 22 6.97 27.95 43.58
C CYS A 22 7.89 26.97 42.84
N THR A 23 9.02 26.55 43.42
CA THR A 23 9.87 25.53 42.79
C THR A 23 9.21 24.16 42.73
N PHE A 24 8.39 23.77 43.72
CA PHE A 24 7.64 22.51 43.70
C PHE A 24 6.50 22.51 42.66
N TRP A 25 5.86 23.66 42.44
CA TRP A 25 4.84 23.83 41.40
C TRP A 25 5.46 23.83 40.01
N ILE A 26 6.59 24.53 39.82
CA ILE A 26 7.35 24.52 38.55
C ILE A 26 7.94 23.12 38.26
N PHE A 27 8.39 22.38 39.29
CA PHE A 27 8.87 21.01 39.12
C PHE A 27 7.74 20.03 38.76
N SER A 28 6.52 20.24 39.28
CA SER A 28 5.37 19.38 38.94
C SER A 28 4.95 19.56 37.48
N GLU A 29 5.04 20.77 36.93
CA GLU A 29 4.83 21.00 35.48
C GLU A 29 5.98 20.49 34.61
N LEU A 30 7.23 20.51 35.10
CA LEU A 30 8.38 19.97 34.35
C LEU A 30 8.42 18.43 34.30
N VAL A 31 7.89 17.75 35.33
CA VAL A 31 7.80 16.28 35.38
C VAL A 31 6.69 15.75 34.44
N ALA A 32 5.81 16.61 33.94
CA ALA A 32 4.88 16.30 32.85
C ALA A 32 5.50 16.48 31.46
N ALA A 33 6.80 16.24 31.29
CA ALA A 33 7.36 15.92 29.98
C ALA A 33 6.76 14.57 29.51
N LYS A 34 5.56 14.61 28.92
CA LYS A 34 5.10 13.55 28.01
C LYS A 34 6.27 13.28 27.08
N HIS A 35 6.83 12.07 27.13
CA HIS A 35 7.92 11.68 26.24
C HIS A 35 7.53 12.10 24.82
N ALA A 36 8.28 13.03 24.25
CA ALA A 36 8.01 13.54 22.92
C ALA A 36 8.25 12.39 21.94
N GLY A 37 7.17 11.73 21.54
CA GLY A 37 7.23 10.61 20.60
C GLY A 37 7.88 11.05 19.29
N ILE A 38 8.79 10.24 18.79
CA ILE A 38 9.53 10.52 17.55
C ILE A 38 8.78 9.92 16.37
N THR A 39 8.87 10.57 15.21
CA THR A 39 8.40 9.95 13.96
C THR A 39 9.48 9.01 13.42
N ARG A 40 9.21 7.70 13.40
CA ARG A 40 10.12 6.68 12.85
C ARG A 40 9.69 6.29 11.45
N HIS A 41 10.65 6.21 10.54
CA HIS A 41 10.41 5.84 9.15
C HIS A 41 10.88 4.40 8.88
N TYR A 42 9.99 3.59 8.32
CA TYR A 42 10.27 2.23 7.88
C TYR A 42 10.01 2.10 6.39
N LYS A 43 10.89 1.36 5.71
CA LYS A 43 10.78 1.07 4.28
C LYS A 43 10.56 -0.42 4.07
N PHE A 44 9.43 -0.76 3.46
CA PHE A 44 9.01 -2.12 3.18
C PHE A 44 9.08 -2.38 1.68
N ASP A 45 10.06 -3.17 1.28
CA ASP A 45 10.18 -3.65 -0.10
C ASP A 45 9.50 -5.03 -0.18
N ILE A 46 8.33 -5.07 -0.82
CA ILE A 46 7.55 -6.31 -0.98
C ILE A 46 8.04 -7.05 -2.23
N LYS A 47 8.48 -8.30 -2.04
CA LYS A 47 8.96 -9.14 -3.14
C LYS A 47 8.48 -10.58 -2.98
N LEU A 48 8.34 -11.26 -4.12
CA LEU A 48 8.18 -12.71 -4.17
C LEU A 48 9.55 -13.36 -3.94
N GLN A 49 9.61 -14.34 -3.07
CA GLN A 49 10.83 -15.08 -2.76
C GLN A 49 10.54 -16.57 -2.67
N ASN A 50 11.35 -17.36 -3.38
CA ASN A 50 11.29 -18.81 -3.31
C ASN A 50 11.87 -19.28 -1.99
N VAL A 51 11.06 -19.99 -1.22
CA VAL A 51 11.46 -20.61 0.04
C VAL A 51 11.21 -22.10 -0.02
N THR A 52 12.26 -22.85 0.28
CA THR A 52 12.23 -24.30 0.38
C THR A 52 12.03 -24.68 1.84
N ARG A 53 10.93 -25.39 2.12
CA ARG A 53 10.70 -26.03 3.41
C ARG A 53 10.23 -27.45 3.17
N LEU A 54 10.76 -28.41 3.93
CA LEU A 54 10.36 -29.82 3.84
C LEU A 54 10.41 -30.34 2.39
N CYS A 55 11.51 -30.02 1.68
CA CYS A 55 11.75 -30.39 0.28
C CYS A 55 10.71 -29.87 -0.74
N ARG A 56 9.88 -28.88 -0.36
CA ARG A 56 8.97 -28.18 -1.27
C ARG A 56 9.36 -26.72 -1.38
N THR A 57 9.63 -26.27 -2.61
CA THR A 57 9.91 -24.86 -2.91
C THR A 57 8.60 -24.17 -3.28
N LYS A 58 8.28 -23.09 -2.55
CA LYS A 58 7.15 -22.21 -2.88
C LYS A 58 7.62 -20.77 -2.95
N SER A 59 7.15 -20.03 -3.95
CA SER A 59 7.33 -18.58 -4.02
C SER A 59 6.33 -17.93 -3.07
N ILE A 60 6.80 -17.27 -2.01
CA ILE A 60 5.95 -16.60 -1.03
C ILE A 60 6.24 -15.10 -0.98
N VAL A 61 5.26 -14.31 -0.55
CA VAL A 61 5.40 -12.86 -0.42
C VAL A 61 6.19 -12.52 0.86
N THR A 62 7.27 -11.76 0.72
CA THR A 62 8.15 -11.36 1.83
C THR A 62 8.33 -9.85 1.88
N VAL A 63 8.56 -9.34 3.09
CA VAL A 63 8.91 -7.94 3.33
C VAL A 63 10.42 -7.88 3.57
N ASN A 64 11.13 -7.08 2.76
CA ASN A 64 12.59 -6.96 2.81
C ASN A 64 13.35 -8.30 2.66
N GLY A 65 12.70 -9.33 2.09
CA GLY A 65 13.30 -10.65 1.92
C GLY A 65 13.33 -11.52 3.18
N GLN A 66 12.61 -11.14 4.23
CA GLN A 66 12.61 -11.82 5.52
C GLN A 66 11.30 -12.57 5.75
N ILE A 67 11.42 -13.78 6.30
CA ILE A 67 10.29 -14.61 6.73
C ILE A 67 10.61 -15.18 8.13
N PRO A 68 9.87 -14.77 9.18
CA PRO A 68 8.90 -13.68 9.20
C PRO A 68 9.52 -12.33 8.81
N GLY A 69 8.68 -11.38 8.38
CA GLY A 69 9.08 -10.04 7.99
C GLY A 69 9.79 -9.25 9.12
N PRO A 70 10.37 -8.09 8.80
CA PRO A 70 11.21 -7.35 9.73
C PRO A 70 10.44 -6.93 10.99
N ARG A 71 11.15 -6.97 12.12
CA ARG A 71 10.65 -6.51 13.40
C ARG A 71 10.63 -4.98 13.42
N ILE A 72 9.47 -4.40 13.68
CA ILE A 72 9.30 -2.95 13.90
C ILE A 72 9.34 -2.70 15.41
N ILE A 73 10.11 -1.70 15.83
CA ILE A 73 10.29 -1.33 17.24
C ILE A 73 9.82 0.10 17.44
N ALA A 74 8.90 0.32 18.36
CA ALA A 74 8.32 1.63 18.63
C ALA A 74 8.31 1.97 20.12
N ARG A 75 8.44 3.25 20.48
CA ARG A 75 8.27 3.74 21.86
C ARG A 75 6.88 4.33 22.05
N GLU A 76 6.47 4.46 23.31
CA GLU A 76 5.22 5.14 23.69
C GLU A 76 5.17 6.54 23.06
N GLY A 77 4.06 6.84 22.38
CA GLY A 77 3.87 8.10 21.66
C GLY A 77 4.56 8.23 20.30
N ASP A 78 5.38 7.26 19.87
CA ASP A 78 6.01 7.31 18.55
C ASP A 78 4.97 7.27 17.41
N ARG A 79 5.30 7.95 16.30
CA ARG A 79 4.54 7.88 15.05
C ARG A 79 5.33 7.07 14.03
N LEU A 80 4.77 5.98 13.53
CA LEU A 80 5.44 5.13 12.54
C LEU A 80 4.93 5.48 11.15
N LEU A 81 5.83 5.86 10.26
CA LEU A 81 5.56 6.06 8.84
C LEU A 81 6.18 4.90 8.07
N ILE A 82 5.32 4.04 7.53
CA ILE A 82 5.71 2.87 6.76
C ILE A 82 5.47 3.18 5.29
N LYS A 83 6.55 3.21 4.52
CA LYS A 83 6.51 3.37 3.06
C LYS A 83 6.70 2.03 2.38
N GLU A 84 5.75 1.66 1.55
CA GLU A 84 5.78 0.44 0.77
C GLU A 84 6.28 0.70 -0.65
N ASN A 85 7.22 -0.12 -1.14
CA ASN A 85 7.52 -0.20 -2.57
C ASN A 85 7.21 -1.61 -3.07
N GLY A 86 6.28 -1.70 -4.03
CA GLY A 86 6.02 -2.92 -4.77
C GLY A 86 6.96 -3.05 -5.97
N GLY A 87 7.75 -4.13 -6.00
CA GLY A 87 8.46 -4.56 -7.21
C GLY A 87 9.64 -3.69 -7.70
N LYS A 88 10.39 -4.23 -8.67
CA LYS A 88 11.70 -3.75 -9.14
C LYS A 88 11.57 -2.45 -9.95
N GLN A 89 11.53 -1.29 -9.29
CA GLN A 89 11.80 0.02 -9.91
C GLN A 89 12.70 0.91 -9.07
N THR A 90 13.54 1.66 -9.79
CA THR A 90 14.47 2.65 -9.28
C THR A 90 13.74 3.80 -8.58
N PRO A 91 14.28 4.31 -7.46
CA PRO A 91 13.56 5.26 -6.60
C PRO A 91 13.42 6.63 -7.28
N ARG A 92 12.22 6.99 -7.73
CA ARG A 92 11.85 8.39 -7.95
C ARG A 92 11.47 9.02 -6.62
N LYS A 93 12.05 10.19 -6.32
CA LYS A 93 11.73 11.03 -5.15
C LYS A 93 10.24 11.35 -5.16
N SER A 94 9.43 10.58 -4.44
CA SER A 94 8.05 10.97 -4.16
C SER A 94 8.05 11.99 -3.03
N SER A 95 7.55 13.19 -3.33
CA SER A 95 7.26 14.25 -2.37
C SER A 95 6.49 13.66 -1.19
N ALA A 96 6.99 13.87 0.04
CA ALA A 96 6.32 13.45 1.26
C ALA A 96 4.90 14.05 1.29
N ARG A 97 3.88 13.20 1.17
CA ARG A 97 2.48 13.61 1.32
C ARG A 97 2.04 13.31 2.76
N PRO A 98 1.33 14.22 3.44
CA PRO A 98 0.88 13.97 4.80
C PRO A 98 -0.17 12.84 4.82
N CYS A 99 0.04 11.84 5.67
CA CYS A 99 -0.88 10.71 5.84
C CYS A 99 -2.21 11.18 6.42
N LYS A 100 -3.31 10.66 5.86
CA LYS A 100 -4.65 10.75 6.45
C LYS A 100 -4.77 9.67 7.54
N GLN A 101 -5.26 10.06 8.70
CA GLN A 101 -5.36 9.20 9.88
C GLN A 101 -6.65 8.38 9.81
N GLU A 102 -6.55 7.06 9.78
CA GLU A 102 -7.69 6.14 9.94
C GLU A 102 -7.42 5.21 11.12
N GLU A 103 -8.38 5.09 12.03
CA GLU A 103 -8.30 4.21 13.18
C GLU A 103 -8.49 2.75 12.74
N HIS A 104 -7.48 1.93 13.06
CA HIS A 104 -7.51 0.49 13.24
C HIS A 104 -8.31 -0.41 12.27
N ARG A 105 -7.53 -1.32 11.68
CA ARG A 105 -7.83 -2.67 11.15
C ARG A 105 -8.05 -2.72 9.64
N ILE A 106 -7.04 -3.30 9.00
CA ILE A 106 -7.00 -3.78 7.61
C ILE A 106 -6.69 -2.68 6.61
N PHE A 107 -5.43 -2.66 6.20
CA PHE A 107 -4.98 -1.93 5.01
C PHE A 107 -5.00 -2.90 3.85
N LEU A 108 -5.82 -2.62 2.83
CA LEU A 108 -5.75 -3.36 1.58
C LEU A 108 -4.76 -2.65 0.67
N MET A 109 -3.80 -3.42 0.16
CA MET A 109 -2.87 -2.99 -0.87
C MET A 109 -3.55 -3.20 -2.23
N PRO A 110 -3.95 -2.14 -2.94
CA PRO A 110 -4.63 -2.28 -4.21
C PRO A 110 -3.61 -2.68 -5.28
N THR A 111 -3.62 -3.97 -5.63
CA THR A 111 -2.95 -4.61 -6.79
C THR A 111 -1.44 -4.39 -6.94
N PRO A 112 -0.71 -5.25 -7.67
CA PRO A 112 0.73 -5.04 -7.93
C PRO A 112 1.01 -3.77 -8.77
N LEU A 113 -0.02 -3.08 -9.28
CA LEU A 113 0.14 -1.83 -10.01
C LEU A 113 0.00 -0.61 -9.06
N MET A 114 1.14 -0.27 -8.47
CA MET A 114 1.55 1.09 -8.07
C MET A 114 0.49 1.99 -7.43
N VAL A 115 0.12 1.69 -6.18
CA VAL A 115 -0.16 2.76 -5.21
C VAL A 115 0.91 2.67 -4.14
N ILE A 116 1.86 3.61 -4.12
CA ILE A 116 2.70 3.81 -2.94
C ILE A 116 1.74 4.29 -1.85
N LEU A 117 1.32 3.36 -0.99
CA LEU A 117 0.54 3.65 0.19
C LEU A 117 1.52 3.94 1.33
N ASP A 118 1.51 5.18 1.80
CA ASP A 118 2.20 5.57 3.02
C ASP A 118 1.23 5.35 4.18
N PHE A 119 1.52 4.37 5.03
CA PHE A 119 0.71 4.07 6.21
C PHE A 119 1.29 4.73 7.45
N CYS A 120 0.40 5.29 8.26
CA CYS A 120 0.76 5.91 9.53
C CYS A 120 0.17 5.10 10.69
N ILE A 121 1.02 4.64 11.60
CA ILE A 121 0.59 3.97 12.83
C ILE A 121 0.95 4.89 13.99
N THR A 122 -0.06 5.28 14.78
CA THR A 122 0.15 6.00 16.03
C THR A 122 0.25 4.99 17.15
N VAL A 123 1.33 5.05 17.90
CA VAL A 123 1.61 4.13 19.00
C VAL A 123 0.97 4.71 20.26
N LEU A 124 0.28 3.86 21.04
CA LEU A 124 -0.44 4.32 22.22
C LEU A 124 0.54 4.95 23.24
N PRO A 125 0.09 5.92 24.03
CA PRO A 125 0.91 6.58 25.05
C PRO A 125 1.24 5.67 26.25
N LYS A 126 0.65 4.48 26.32
CA LYS A 126 0.99 3.44 27.32
C LYS A 126 1.26 2.13 26.61
N ALA A 127 2.44 1.58 26.81
CA ALA A 127 2.88 0.33 26.21
C ALA A 127 2.04 -0.81 26.79
N PRO A 128 1.23 -1.50 25.97
CA PRO A 128 0.57 -2.71 26.40
C PRO A 128 1.64 -3.80 26.61
N ASN A 129 1.47 -4.64 27.62
CA ASN A 129 2.35 -5.79 27.87
C ASN A 129 2.09 -6.90 26.84
N SER A 130 2.19 -6.60 25.54
CA SER A 130 1.89 -7.50 24.43
C SER A 130 2.72 -7.13 23.19
N THR A 131 3.05 -8.12 22.39
CA THR A 131 3.60 -7.92 21.05
C THR A 131 2.47 -8.00 20.02
N PHE A 132 2.56 -7.24 18.93
CA PHE A 132 1.52 -7.18 17.90
C PHE A 132 2.01 -7.86 16.63
N LEU A 133 1.21 -8.78 16.09
CA LEU A 133 1.46 -9.34 14.78
C LEU A 133 0.88 -8.39 13.72
N MET A 134 1.68 -8.04 12.73
CA MET A 134 1.21 -7.45 11.48
C MET A 134 1.14 -8.57 10.45
N ALA A 135 0.05 -8.65 9.70
CA ALA A 135 -0.13 -9.71 8.73
C ALA A 135 -0.74 -9.16 7.44
N ALA A 136 -0.32 -9.69 6.30
CA ALA A 136 -0.85 -9.36 4.99
C ALA A 136 -1.11 -10.65 4.19
N ARG A 137 -2.24 -10.66 3.48
CA ARG A 137 -2.69 -11.76 2.63
C ARG A 137 -3.21 -11.19 1.31
N PRO A 138 -3.12 -11.94 0.20
CA PRO A 138 -3.69 -11.49 -1.06
C PRO A 138 -5.22 -11.53 -1.03
N TYR A 139 -5.82 -10.61 -1.78
CA TYR A 139 -7.23 -10.62 -2.18
C TYR A 139 -7.29 -11.07 -3.65
N ALA A 140 -8.05 -12.12 -3.93
CA ALA A 140 -8.18 -12.69 -5.26
C ALA A 140 -9.56 -13.33 -5.46
N THR A 141 -10.20 -13.00 -6.58
CA THR A 141 -11.51 -13.56 -6.97
C THR A 141 -11.45 -14.27 -8.33
N GLY A 142 -10.26 -14.35 -8.93
CA GLY A 142 -10.07 -15.01 -10.21
C GLY A 142 -9.79 -16.49 -10.14
N PRO A 143 -10.06 -17.21 -11.25
CA PRO A 143 -9.87 -18.65 -11.32
C PRO A 143 -8.42 -19.03 -11.54
N ALA A 144 -7.54 -18.06 -11.84
CA ALA A 144 -6.12 -18.30 -11.90
C ALA A 144 -5.61 -18.70 -10.51
N SER A 145 -4.77 -19.74 -10.47
CA SER A 145 -4.09 -20.12 -9.26
C SER A 145 -3.24 -18.95 -8.75
N PHE A 146 -3.30 -18.72 -7.45
CA PHE A 146 -2.52 -17.70 -6.78
C PHE A 146 -1.98 -18.27 -5.47
N ASP A 147 -0.90 -17.69 -4.97
CA ASP A 147 -0.38 -18.07 -3.66
C ASP A 147 -1.24 -17.44 -2.56
N ASN A 148 -1.92 -18.26 -1.77
CA ASN A 148 -2.75 -17.81 -0.64
C ASN A 148 -1.96 -17.78 0.69
N THR A 149 -0.63 -17.68 0.63
CA THR A 149 0.18 -17.56 1.86
C THR A 149 -0.03 -16.20 2.54
N THR A 150 0.04 -16.21 3.86
CA THR A 150 0.00 -15.01 4.69
C THR A 150 1.42 -14.65 5.10
N THR A 151 1.84 -13.44 4.79
CA THR A 151 3.09 -12.88 5.29
C THR A 151 2.84 -12.15 6.61
N ALA A 152 3.79 -12.19 7.53
CA ALA A 152 3.64 -11.58 8.84
C ALA A 152 4.93 -10.91 9.31
N GLY A 153 4.80 -9.80 10.03
CA GLY A 153 5.86 -9.10 10.74
C GLY A 153 5.46 -8.86 12.20
N VAL A 154 6.39 -8.46 13.04
CA VAL A 154 6.14 -8.23 14.47
C VAL A 154 6.39 -6.77 14.80
N LEU A 155 5.41 -6.13 15.44
CA LEU A 155 5.53 -4.81 16.06
C LEU A 155 5.72 -4.99 17.57
N GLU A 156 6.83 -4.48 18.09
CA GLU A 156 7.16 -4.54 19.50
C GLU A 156 7.37 -3.14 20.09
N TYR A 157 6.98 -3.00 21.35
CA TYR A 157 7.25 -1.80 22.13
C TYR A 157 8.64 -1.90 22.74
N ASP A 158 9.45 -0.87 22.52
CA ASP A 158 10.75 -0.73 23.15
C ASP A 158 10.55 -0.42 24.65
N ARG A 159 11.13 -1.25 25.51
CA ARG A 159 10.98 -1.13 26.96
C ARG A 159 12.23 -0.50 27.53
N ASN A 160 12.07 0.61 28.23
CA ASN A 160 13.19 1.28 28.87
C ASN A 160 13.78 0.34 29.97
N PRO A 161 15.07 -0.05 29.88
CA PRO A 161 15.66 -1.04 30.78
C PRO A 161 15.75 -0.57 32.25
N SER A 162 15.57 0.72 32.53
CA SER A 162 15.54 1.25 33.90
C SER A 162 14.29 0.87 34.71
N ALA A 163 13.25 0.30 34.09
CA ALA A 163 12.04 -0.15 34.79
C ALA A 163 12.06 -1.64 35.19
N THR A 164 13.18 -2.34 35.03
CA THR A 164 13.31 -3.78 35.37
C THR A 164 14.27 -3.99 36.54
N ASN A 165 13.88 -3.51 37.73
CA ASN A 165 14.45 -3.96 39.00
C ASN A 165 13.62 -5.06 39.65
N THR A 166 13.11 -6.00 38.85
CA THR A 166 12.51 -7.23 39.36
C THR A 166 12.77 -8.39 38.39
N LYS A 167 13.19 -9.50 38.98
CA LYS A 167 13.51 -10.79 38.38
C LYS A 167 12.39 -11.29 37.44
N SER A 168 12.41 -10.92 36.17
CA SER A 168 11.57 -11.55 35.14
C SER A 168 12.19 -11.40 33.75
N LYS A 169 13.31 -12.09 33.52
CA LYS A 169 13.95 -12.15 32.20
C LYS A 169 13.22 -13.05 31.19
N ASN A 170 12.11 -13.70 31.55
CA ASN A 170 11.43 -14.72 30.74
C ASN A 170 9.89 -14.69 30.78
N LYS A 171 9.23 -13.52 30.85
CA LYS A 171 7.78 -13.48 30.55
C LYS A 171 7.57 -13.35 29.04
N LYS A 172 7.31 -14.47 28.37
CA LYS A 172 6.87 -14.49 26.95
C LYS A 172 5.59 -13.67 26.85
N LEU A 173 5.69 -12.47 26.27
CA LEU A 173 4.56 -11.56 26.12
C LEU A 173 3.47 -12.21 25.24
N PRO A 174 2.18 -11.98 25.54
CA PRO A 174 1.10 -12.41 24.66
C PRO A 174 1.24 -11.76 23.28
N LEU A 175 1.16 -12.58 22.24
CA LEU A 175 1.17 -12.13 20.85
C LEU A 175 -0.27 -11.91 20.38
N LEU A 176 -0.61 -10.66 20.09
CA LEU A 176 -1.93 -10.28 19.56
C LEU A 176 -1.94 -10.43 18.04
N LYS A 177 -2.78 -11.34 17.54
CA LYS A 177 -2.96 -11.59 16.10
C LYS A 177 -4.18 -10.82 15.56
N PRO A 178 -4.06 -10.15 14.40
CA PRO A 178 -5.21 -9.54 13.74
C PRO A 178 -6.07 -10.62 13.06
N SER A 179 -7.37 -10.38 12.98
CA SER A 179 -8.25 -11.15 12.11
C SER A 179 -8.16 -10.59 10.69
N LEU A 180 -7.87 -11.44 9.70
CA LEU A 180 -7.80 -11.05 8.30
C LEU A 180 -9.08 -11.51 7.58
N PRO A 181 -9.67 -10.66 6.70
CA PRO A 181 -10.79 -11.07 5.84
C PRO A 181 -10.45 -12.30 5.01
N VAL A 182 -11.45 -13.03 4.52
CA VAL A 182 -11.22 -14.12 3.57
C VAL A 182 -10.69 -13.55 2.25
N PHE A 183 -9.84 -14.30 1.53
CA PHE A 183 -9.17 -13.82 0.32
C PHE A 183 -10.14 -13.40 -0.79
N ASN A 184 -11.37 -13.91 -0.80
CA ASN A 184 -12.40 -13.63 -1.80
C ASN A 184 -13.48 -12.66 -1.30
N ASP A 185 -13.28 -12.00 -0.16
CA ASP A 185 -14.25 -11.07 0.42
C ASP A 185 -14.28 -9.74 -0.36
N THR A 186 -15.16 -9.68 -1.36
CA THR A 186 -15.38 -8.50 -2.20
C THR A 186 -16.02 -7.35 -1.44
N THR A 187 -16.75 -7.63 -0.37
CA THR A 187 -17.49 -6.62 0.39
C THR A 187 -16.53 -5.73 1.17
N VAL A 188 -15.56 -6.34 1.87
CA VAL A 188 -14.51 -5.63 2.58
C VAL A 188 -13.59 -4.89 1.60
N ALA A 189 -13.24 -5.53 0.47
CA ALA A 189 -12.42 -4.92 -0.58
C ALA A 189 -13.07 -3.65 -1.14
N THR A 190 -14.35 -3.73 -1.48
CA THR A 190 -15.10 -2.59 -2.03
C THR A 190 -15.29 -1.48 -0.99
N ALA A 191 -15.59 -1.84 0.27
CA ALA A 191 -15.76 -0.88 1.35
C ALA A 191 -14.48 -0.08 1.61
N PHE A 192 -13.31 -0.73 1.54
CA PHE A 192 -12.02 -0.06 1.68
C PHE A 192 -11.74 0.90 0.52
N VAL A 193 -11.88 0.43 -0.74
CA VAL A 193 -11.60 1.28 -1.92
C VAL A 193 -12.50 2.52 -1.96
N LYS A 194 -13.75 2.41 -1.51
CA LYS A 194 -14.69 3.55 -1.39
C LYS A 194 -14.23 4.66 -0.43
N LYS A 195 -13.34 4.37 0.52
CA LYS A 195 -12.81 5.35 1.48
C LYS A 195 -11.67 6.20 0.90
N ILE A 196 -11.02 5.73 -0.18
CA ILE A 196 -9.89 6.42 -0.79
C ILE A 196 -10.37 7.74 -1.40
N ARG A 197 -9.91 8.85 -0.84
CA ARG A 197 -10.23 10.21 -1.29
C ARG A 197 -8.98 11.08 -1.22
N SER A 198 -8.87 12.02 -2.16
CA SER A 198 -7.85 13.06 -2.08
C SER A 198 -8.01 13.87 -0.78
N LEU A 199 -6.89 14.34 -0.23
CA LEU A 199 -6.88 15.15 1.00
C LEU A 199 -7.64 16.47 0.83
N ALA A 200 -7.52 17.09 -0.35
CA ALA A 200 -8.28 18.27 -0.79
C ALA A 200 -8.40 19.40 0.26
N ASN A 201 -7.28 20.03 0.63
CA ASN A 201 -7.26 21.18 1.54
C ASN A 201 -6.52 22.39 0.91
N ALA A 202 -6.46 23.52 1.61
CA ALA A 202 -5.83 24.75 1.11
C ALA A 202 -4.36 24.57 0.69
N ARG A 203 -3.62 23.69 1.39
CA ARG A 203 -2.21 23.40 1.11
C ARG A 203 -2.02 22.37 0.00
N PHE A 204 -3.01 21.50 -0.22
CA PHE A 204 -3.03 20.42 -1.21
C PHE A 204 -4.40 20.36 -1.92
N PRO A 205 -4.69 21.29 -2.86
CA PRO A 205 -5.99 21.37 -3.52
C PRO A 205 -6.19 20.23 -4.53
N ALA A 206 -7.40 19.66 -4.57
CA ALA A 206 -7.79 18.67 -5.56
C ALA A 206 -8.37 19.35 -6.81
N LYS A 207 -7.53 19.54 -7.84
CA LYS A 207 -7.93 20.15 -9.12
C LYS A 207 -8.51 19.09 -10.07
N VAL A 208 -9.79 18.78 -9.94
CA VAL A 208 -10.48 17.83 -10.81
C VAL A 208 -11.02 18.55 -12.05
N PRO A 209 -10.71 18.07 -13.29
CA PRO A 209 -11.30 18.62 -14.50
C PRO A 209 -12.83 18.52 -14.49
N ARG A 210 -13.53 19.63 -14.76
CA ARG A 210 -15.01 19.67 -14.80
C ARG A 210 -15.59 19.45 -16.19
N LYS A 211 -14.82 19.81 -17.22
CA LYS A 211 -15.17 19.63 -18.62
C LYS A 211 -14.31 18.51 -19.19
N VAL A 212 -14.93 17.64 -19.97
CA VAL A 212 -14.27 16.51 -20.64
C VAL A 212 -14.29 16.77 -22.14
N ASP A 213 -13.11 16.84 -22.76
CA ASP A 213 -12.96 17.08 -24.19
C ASP A 213 -12.87 15.77 -24.98
N ARG A 214 -12.33 14.71 -24.36
CA ARG A 214 -12.22 13.37 -24.96
C ARG A 214 -12.61 12.28 -23.96
N ARG A 215 -13.43 11.35 -24.43
CA ARG A 215 -13.86 10.16 -23.68
C ARG A 215 -13.28 8.90 -24.30
N PHE A 216 -12.74 8.03 -23.46
CA PHE A 216 -12.26 6.71 -23.84
C PHE A 216 -12.98 5.65 -23.03
N PHE A 217 -13.39 4.58 -23.71
CA PHE A 217 -13.90 3.39 -23.06
C PHE A 217 -12.96 2.23 -23.40
N PHE A 218 -12.19 1.80 -22.41
CA PHE A 218 -11.18 0.76 -22.56
C PHE A 218 -11.65 -0.52 -21.90
N THR A 219 -11.87 -1.55 -22.71
CA THR A 219 -12.14 -2.89 -22.21
C THR A 219 -10.81 -3.57 -21.92
N ILE A 220 -10.60 -3.95 -20.67
CA ILE A 220 -9.43 -4.73 -20.25
C ILE A 220 -9.87 -6.17 -20.12
N GLY A 221 -9.18 -7.06 -20.83
CA GLY A 221 -9.49 -8.47 -20.82
C GLY A 221 -8.25 -9.31 -21.03
N LEU A 222 -8.32 -10.54 -20.54
CA LEU A 222 -7.44 -11.60 -20.98
C LEU A 222 -7.98 -12.16 -22.32
N GLY A 223 -7.10 -12.61 -23.18
CA GLY A 223 -7.44 -13.25 -24.44
C GLY A 223 -6.34 -14.20 -24.90
N LEU A 224 -6.42 -14.67 -26.15
CA LEU A 224 -5.47 -15.62 -26.73
C LEU A 224 -4.75 -15.02 -27.93
N LEU A 225 -3.53 -15.49 -28.15
CA LEU A 225 -2.72 -15.18 -29.32
C LEU A 225 -2.23 -16.48 -29.96
N PRO A 226 -2.06 -16.52 -31.30
CA PRO A 226 -1.48 -17.68 -31.93
C PRO A 226 -0.05 -17.89 -31.42
N CYS A 227 0.28 -19.14 -31.12
CA CYS A 227 1.64 -19.52 -30.74
C CYS A 227 2.57 -19.42 -31.96
N SER A 228 3.87 -19.25 -31.70
CA SER A 228 4.86 -19.33 -32.76
C SER A 228 4.86 -20.73 -33.38
N LYS A 229 5.03 -20.85 -34.70
CA LYS A 229 4.90 -22.12 -35.44
C LYS A 229 5.79 -23.26 -34.91
N ASN A 230 6.87 -22.94 -34.20
CA ASN A 230 7.86 -23.89 -33.69
C ASN A 230 7.90 -24.02 -32.16
N ASN A 231 6.98 -23.38 -31.44
CA ASN A 231 6.94 -23.43 -29.98
C ASN A 231 5.65 -24.12 -29.51
N THR A 232 5.73 -24.80 -28.38
CA THR A 232 4.56 -25.26 -27.64
C THR A 232 4.12 -24.18 -26.66
N CYS A 233 2.83 -23.86 -26.65
CA CYS A 233 2.24 -22.89 -25.75
C CYS A 233 1.22 -23.58 -24.82
N GLN A 234 1.15 -23.11 -23.58
CA GLN A 234 0.34 -23.70 -22.52
C GLN A 234 -1.16 -23.37 -22.60
N GLY A 235 -1.57 -22.46 -23.49
CA GLY A 235 -2.96 -22.10 -23.66
C GLY A 235 -3.75 -23.16 -24.43
N PRO A 236 -5.09 -23.07 -24.39
CA PRO A 236 -5.97 -24.01 -25.09
C PRO A 236 -5.65 -24.03 -26.59
N ASN A 237 -5.73 -25.18 -27.25
CA ASN A 237 -5.42 -25.36 -28.67
C ASN A 237 -4.01 -24.86 -29.06
N ASN A 238 -3.02 -25.05 -28.18
CA ASN A 238 -1.63 -24.60 -28.38
C ASN A 238 -1.54 -23.08 -28.65
N THR A 239 -2.32 -22.28 -27.93
CA THR A 239 -2.30 -20.81 -28.02
C THR A 239 -1.53 -20.19 -26.86
N MET A 240 -1.15 -18.92 -26.99
CA MET A 240 -0.50 -18.16 -25.93
C MET A 240 -1.52 -17.29 -25.21
N PHE A 241 -1.49 -17.30 -23.87
CA PHE A 241 -2.26 -16.34 -23.08
C PHE A 241 -1.79 -14.91 -23.35
N SER A 242 -2.73 -13.98 -23.42
CA SER A 242 -2.47 -12.58 -23.67
C SER A 242 -3.38 -11.69 -22.83
N ALA A 243 -2.95 -10.46 -22.60
CA ALA A 243 -3.80 -9.40 -22.10
C ALA A 243 -3.98 -8.37 -23.22
N SER A 244 -5.17 -7.78 -23.29
CA SER A 244 -5.48 -6.78 -24.30
C SER A 244 -6.31 -5.64 -23.73
N VAL A 245 -6.18 -4.48 -24.38
CA VAL A 245 -7.05 -3.32 -24.17
C VAL A 245 -7.76 -3.05 -25.49
N ASN A 246 -9.09 -3.02 -25.49
CA ASN A 246 -9.89 -2.89 -26.72
C ASN A 246 -9.48 -3.88 -27.82
N ASN A 247 -9.22 -5.14 -27.43
CA ASN A 247 -8.79 -6.24 -28.31
C ASN A 247 -7.38 -6.10 -28.91
N VAL A 248 -6.58 -5.13 -28.46
CA VAL A 248 -5.18 -4.94 -28.88
C VAL A 248 -4.26 -5.39 -27.75
N SER A 249 -3.44 -6.39 -28.03
CA SER A 249 -2.35 -6.83 -27.15
C SER A 249 -1.08 -6.06 -27.51
N PHE A 250 -0.58 -5.27 -26.56
CA PHE A 250 0.57 -4.40 -26.78
C PHE A 250 1.86 -5.20 -26.99
N VAL A 251 2.50 -4.98 -28.13
CA VAL A 251 3.85 -5.51 -28.40
C VAL A 251 4.85 -4.38 -28.15
N GLN A 252 5.81 -4.63 -27.26
CA GLN A 252 6.87 -3.66 -26.99
C GLN A 252 7.84 -3.59 -28.18
N PRO A 253 8.06 -2.41 -28.78
CA PRO A 253 9.02 -2.25 -29.87
C PRO A 253 10.46 -2.22 -29.33
N ASN A 254 11.43 -2.52 -30.21
CA ASN A 254 12.86 -2.43 -29.91
C ASN A 254 13.37 -0.97 -29.82
N ILE A 255 12.66 -0.04 -30.47
CA ILE A 255 12.98 1.39 -30.47
C ILE A 255 12.04 2.11 -29.50
N ALA A 256 12.56 3.02 -28.69
CA ALA A 256 11.75 3.75 -27.73
C ALA A 256 10.66 4.62 -28.42
N LEU A 257 9.42 4.53 -27.92
CA LEU A 257 8.29 5.31 -28.44
C LEU A 257 8.54 6.83 -28.37
N LEU A 258 9.14 7.29 -27.27
CA LEU A 258 9.45 8.71 -27.09
C LEU A 258 10.50 9.20 -28.08
N GLN A 259 11.57 8.42 -28.28
CA GLN A 259 12.63 8.74 -29.23
C GLN A 259 12.11 8.80 -30.66
N SER A 260 11.31 7.81 -31.06
CA SER A 260 10.71 7.75 -32.40
C SER A 260 9.72 8.88 -32.65
N HIS A 261 8.96 9.31 -31.64
CA HIS A 261 8.10 10.49 -31.73
C HIS A 261 8.91 11.78 -31.88
N PHE A 262 9.92 11.98 -31.03
CA PHE A 262 10.74 13.21 -31.03
C PHE A 262 11.54 13.39 -32.33
N LEU A 263 12.07 12.31 -32.89
CA LEU A 263 12.84 12.32 -34.13
C LEU A 263 11.97 12.24 -35.40
N ASN A 264 10.64 12.26 -35.28
CA ASN A 264 9.69 12.04 -36.38
C ASN A 264 9.96 10.74 -37.18
N ARG A 265 10.46 9.69 -36.51
CA ARG A 265 10.74 8.35 -37.07
C ARG A 265 9.80 7.29 -36.49
N SER A 266 8.49 7.54 -36.55
CA SER A 266 7.47 6.63 -36.03
C SER A 266 7.11 5.48 -36.97
N LYS A 267 7.37 5.63 -38.29
CA LYS A 267 7.06 4.61 -39.30
C LYS A 267 7.78 3.30 -39.00
N GLY A 268 7.01 2.24 -38.79
CA GLY A 268 7.53 0.91 -38.42
C GLY A 268 7.77 0.69 -36.92
N VAL A 269 7.60 1.73 -36.08
CA VAL A 269 7.74 1.61 -34.61
C VAL A 269 6.36 1.50 -33.95
N TYR A 270 5.44 2.41 -34.27
CA TYR A 270 4.08 2.41 -33.73
C TYR A 270 3.11 3.09 -34.70
N THR A 271 1.82 2.85 -34.50
CA THR A 271 0.73 3.53 -35.23
C THR A 271 -0.15 4.32 -34.26
N THR A 272 -0.78 5.40 -34.72
CA THR A 272 -1.60 6.32 -33.90
C THR A 272 -3.09 6.02 -33.92
N ASP A 273 -3.48 4.83 -34.38
CA ASP A 273 -4.84 4.39 -34.64
C ASP A 273 -5.38 3.47 -33.51
N PHE A 274 -4.95 3.67 -32.27
CA PHE A 274 -5.47 2.88 -31.16
C PHE A 274 -6.97 3.14 -30.96
N PRO A 275 -7.80 2.08 -30.86
CA PRO A 275 -9.25 2.22 -30.80
C PRO A 275 -9.69 2.87 -29.48
N THR A 276 -10.41 3.99 -29.57
CA THR A 276 -10.87 4.75 -28.40
C THR A 276 -12.02 4.08 -27.65
N ASN A 277 -12.73 3.19 -28.34
CA ASN A 277 -13.81 2.34 -27.86
C ASN A 277 -13.54 0.89 -28.31
N PRO A 278 -14.08 -0.12 -27.61
CA PRO A 278 -13.96 -1.51 -28.03
C PRO A 278 -14.55 -1.67 -29.44
N PRO A 279 -13.83 -2.32 -30.37
CA PRO A 279 -14.28 -2.50 -31.75
C PRO A 279 -15.55 -3.36 -31.84
N PHE A 280 -15.75 -4.26 -30.88
CA PHE A 280 -16.93 -5.12 -30.78
C PHE A 280 -17.60 -4.93 -29.43
N LYS A 281 -18.87 -4.54 -29.45
CA LYS A 281 -19.68 -4.41 -28.25
C LYS A 281 -20.31 -5.76 -27.89
N PHE A 282 -20.18 -6.15 -26.64
CA PHE A 282 -20.82 -7.34 -26.08
C PHE A 282 -21.18 -7.10 -24.62
N ASN A 283 -21.84 -8.06 -23.98
CA ASN A 283 -22.07 -8.01 -22.54
C ASN A 283 -20.75 -8.24 -21.78
N TYR A 284 -20.00 -7.17 -21.51
CA TYR A 284 -18.66 -7.23 -20.93
C TYR A 284 -18.58 -7.94 -19.58
N THR A 285 -19.65 -7.84 -18.78
CA THR A 285 -19.76 -8.48 -17.46
C THR A 285 -20.46 -9.83 -17.48
N GLY A 286 -21.08 -10.20 -18.62
CA GLY A 286 -21.83 -11.43 -18.78
C GLY A 286 -21.00 -12.57 -19.41
N THR A 287 -21.65 -13.37 -20.25
CA THR A 287 -20.98 -14.45 -20.97
C THR A 287 -20.05 -13.89 -22.05
N PRO A 288 -18.78 -14.32 -22.07
CA PRO A 288 -17.86 -13.82 -23.07
C PRO A 288 -18.14 -14.37 -24.47
N PRO A 289 -17.66 -13.68 -25.52
CA PRO A 289 -17.76 -14.18 -26.89
C PRO A 289 -17.00 -15.51 -27.04
N SER A 290 -17.45 -16.36 -27.97
CA SER A 290 -16.83 -17.66 -28.27
C SER A 290 -15.39 -17.53 -28.77
N ASN A 291 -15.08 -16.43 -29.45
CA ASN A 291 -13.74 -16.10 -29.91
C ASN A 291 -13.11 -15.03 -29.00
N ILE A 292 -12.05 -15.42 -28.29
CA ILE A 292 -11.26 -14.56 -27.41
C ILE A 292 -9.86 -14.25 -27.98
N MET A 293 -9.66 -14.45 -29.28
CA MET A 293 -8.41 -14.13 -29.97
C MET A 293 -8.22 -12.62 -30.06
N THR A 294 -7.01 -12.16 -29.75
CA THR A 294 -6.64 -10.74 -29.74
C THR A 294 -5.71 -10.38 -30.89
N ALA A 295 -5.63 -9.10 -31.22
CA ALA A 295 -4.71 -8.59 -32.24
C ALA A 295 -3.42 -8.09 -31.60
N LYS A 296 -2.25 -8.50 -32.11
CA LYS A 296 -0.95 -7.94 -31.70
C LYS A 296 -0.74 -6.58 -32.37
N GLY A 297 -0.26 -5.60 -31.61
CA GLY A 297 0.16 -4.33 -32.22
C GLY A 297 0.75 -3.32 -31.23
N THR A 298 1.58 -2.43 -31.76
CA THR A 298 2.10 -1.27 -31.03
C THR A 298 1.31 -0.04 -31.46
N LYS A 299 0.13 0.14 -30.87
CA LYS A 299 -0.81 1.22 -31.19
C LYS A 299 -0.85 2.24 -30.04
N VAL A 300 -0.88 3.52 -30.37
CA VAL A 300 -0.97 4.63 -29.41
C VAL A 300 -2.13 5.56 -29.78
N VAL A 301 -2.61 6.34 -28.81
CA VAL A 301 -3.52 7.47 -29.06
C VAL A 301 -2.72 8.76 -28.92
N ALA A 302 -2.69 9.60 -29.96
CA ALA A 302 -2.14 10.94 -29.88
C ALA A 302 -3.23 11.91 -29.36
N ILE A 303 -2.90 12.69 -28.33
CA ILE A 303 -3.82 13.63 -27.69
C ILE A 303 -3.20 15.03 -27.72
N PRO A 304 -3.92 16.07 -28.19
CA PRO A 304 -3.42 17.43 -28.16
C PRO A 304 -3.10 17.90 -26.74
N PHE A 305 -2.13 18.79 -26.62
CA PHE A 305 -1.81 19.44 -25.35
C PHE A 305 -3.04 20.14 -24.76
N ASN A 306 -3.17 20.12 -23.42
CA ASN A 306 -4.29 20.72 -22.67
C ASN A 306 -5.69 20.09 -22.92
N THR A 307 -5.76 18.88 -23.45
CA THR A 307 -7.03 18.15 -23.59
C THR A 307 -7.45 17.50 -22.26
N SER A 308 -8.67 17.74 -21.81
CA SER A 308 -9.25 17.05 -20.64
C SER A 308 -9.81 15.69 -21.04
N VAL A 309 -9.33 14.63 -20.38
CA VAL A 309 -9.63 13.24 -20.75
C VAL A 309 -10.41 12.54 -19.64
N GLU A 310 -11.49 11.86 -20.02
CA GLU A 310 -12.18 10.86 -19.21
C GLU A 310 -11.87 9.48 -19.77
N LEU A 311 -11.35 8.60 -18.92
CA LEU A 311 -11.04 7.22 -19.28
C LEU A 311 -11.83 6.29 -18.36
N VAL A 312 -12.71 5.51 -18.96
CA VAL A 312 -13.50 4.50 -18.28
C VAL A 312 -12.94 3.13 -18.60
N PHE A 313 -12.54 2.40 -17.56
CA PHE A 313 -12.11 1.02 -17.68
C PHE A 313 -13.29 0.07 -17.47
N GLY A 314 -13.56 -0.78 -18.47
CA GLY A 314 -14.49 -1.91 -18.36
C GLY A 314 -13.73 -3.21 -18.21
N SER A 315 -14.00 -3.98 -17.15
CA SER A 315 -13.44 -5.33 -17.00
C SER A 315 -14.24 -6.34 -17.82
N CYS A 316 -13.57 -7.21 -18.57
CA CYS A 316 -14.21 -8.27 -19.36
C CYS A 316 -14.04 -9.67 -18.76
N THR A 317 -15.12 -10.43 -18.70
CA THR A 317 -15.16 -11.82 -18.18
C THR A 317 -14.64 -12.87 -19.19
N ALA A 318 -13.82 -12.50 -20.18
CA ALA A 318 -13.41 -13.34 -21.32
C ALA A 318 -12.72 -14.68 -21.01
N ILE A 319 -11.75 -14.75 -20.09
CA ILE A 319 -11.02 -16.01 -19.79
C ILE A 319 -11.58 -16.76 -18.59
N TRP A 320 -12.51 -16.17 -17.84
CA TRP A 320 -12.91 -16.70 -16.52
C TRP A 320 -13.69 -18.01 -16.60
N LYS A 321 -14.08 -18.45 -17.81
CA LYS A 321 -14.80 -19.69 -18.08
C LYS A 321 -13.93 -20.82 -18.66
N TYR A 322 -12.70 -20.53 -19.12
CA TYR A 322 -11.84 -21.49 -19.84
C TYR A 322 -10.69 -22.08 -19.00
N THR A 323 -10.53 -21.68 -17.74
CA THR A 323 -9.63 -22.37 -16.82
C THR A 323 -10.32 -23.62 -16.28
N PRO A 324 -9.90 -24.84 -16.67
CA PRO A 324 -10.36 -26.04 -16.00
C PRO A 324 -9.93 -25.98 -14.53
N ALA A 325 -10.88 -26.26 -13.63
CA ALA A 325 -10.58 -26.53 -12.24
C ALA A 325 -9.77 -27.84 -12.17
N GLY A 326 -8.45 -27.73 -12.06
CA GLY A 326 -7.58 -28.88 -11.79
C GLY A 326 -6.35 -28.97 -12.67
N ALA A 327 -5.21 -28.60 -12.09
CA ALA A 327 -3.92 -29.28 -12.21
C ALA A 327 -3.11 -28.99 -10.93
#